data_AF-A0A973ZGA0-F1
#
_entry.id   AF-A0A973ZGA0-F1
#
_cell.length_a   1.000
_cell.length_b   1.000
_cell.length_c   1.000
_cell.angle_alpha   90.00
_cell.angle_beta   90.00
_cell.angle_gamma   90.00
#
_symmetry.space_group_name_H-M   'P 1'
#
loop_
_entity.id
_entity.type
_entity.pdbx_description
1 polymer ?
#
loop_
_entity_poly.entity_id
_entity_poly.type
_entity_poly.pdbx_seq_one_letter_code
_entity_poly.pdbx_strand_id
1 'polypeptide(L)'
;MTATVETILLSAAHGLLHFRVRRAQLPDGGHPDDLARELAGFAADGDGARLLHSTSWRFTDGAVVLTYAALPDPEPFAAVPLDLWRPLPYADDPLAPALARVDDVDVAAHACRHLAYL
;
A
#
# COMPACT_ATOMS: atom_id res chain seq x y z
N MET A 1 13.82 -9.33 -14.23
CA MET A 1 12.48 -8.81 -13.91
C MET A 1 12.64 -7.88 -12.73
N THR A 2 12.26 -6.62 -12.85
CA THR A 2 12.37 -5.63 -11.77
C THR A 2 11.12 -5.68 -10.90
N ALA A 3 11.29 -5.45 -9.60
CA ALA A 3 10.18 -5.32 -8.66
C ALA A 3 10.22 -3.93 -8.01
N THR A 4 9.05 -3.39 -7.71
CA THR A 4 8.85 -2.15 -6.96
C THR A 4 8.06 -2.49 -5.72
N VAL A 5 8.50 -1.96 -4.58
CA VAL A 5 7.72 -1.99 -3.35
C VAL A 5 6.92 -0.70 -3.26
N GLU A 6 5.62 -0.85 -3.03
CA GLU A 6 4.67 0.20 -2.80
C GLU A 6 4.15 0.08 -1.37
N THR A 7 4.37 1.10 -0.55
CA THR A 7 3.87 1.15 0.82
C THR A 7 2.78 2.21 0.91
N ILE A 8 1.55 1.77 1.20
CA ILE A 8 0.43 2.62 1.58
C ILE A 8 0.56 2.93 3.08
N LEU A 9 0.89 4.17 3.42
CA LEU A 9 0.97 4.62 4.80
C LEU A 9 -0.40 5.15 5.23
N LEU A 10 -0.97 4.56 6.27
CA LEU A 10 -2.31 4.84 6.76
C LEU A 10 -2.25 5.59 8.09
N SER A 11 -3.08 6.62 8.21
CA SER A 11 -3.31 7.33 9.47
C SER A 11 -4.81 7.60 9.66
N ALA A 12 -5.19 7.96 10.88
CA ALA A 12 -6.55 8.36 11.20
C ALA A 12 -6.52 9.76 11.83
N ALA A 13 -7.32 10.68 11.29
CA ALA A 13 -7.48 12.03 11.80
C ALA A 13 -8.91 12.51 11.57
N HIS A 14 -9.48 13.21 12.55
CA HIS A 14 -10.83 13.80 12.45
C HIS A 14 -11.93 12.80 12.04
N GLY A 15 -11.83 11.54 12.48
CA GLY A 15 -12.81 10.49 12.15
C GLY A 15 -12.69 9.92 10.73
N LEU A 16 -11.66 10.30 9.98
CA LEU A 16 -11.40 9.81 8.62
C LEU A 16 -10.06 9.07 8.56
N LEU A 17 -10.02 8.02 7.75
CA LEU A 17 -8.75 7.46 7.31
C LEU A 17 -8.09 8.39 6.32
N HIS A 18 -6.77 8.48 6.39
CA HIS A 18 -5.94 9.19 5.44
C HIS A 18 -4.85 8.24 4.95
N PHE A 19 -4.39 8.48 3.74
CA PHE A 19 -3.32 7.69 3.15
C PHE A 19 -2.33 8.55 2.36
N ARG A 20 -1.12 8.04 2.24
CA ARG A 20 -0.15 8.46 1.24
C ARG A 20 0.63 7.25 0.78
N VAL A 21 1.33 7.40 -0.34
CA VAL A 21 2.06 6.30 -0.96
C VAL A 21 3.53 6.63 -1.06
N ARG A 22 4.39 5.68 -0.70
CA ARG A 22 5.81 5.70 -1.04
C ARG A 22 6.15 4.48 -1.89
N ARG A 23 7.04 4.68 -2.87
CA ARG A 23 7.48 3.63 -3.79
C ARG A 23 8.99 3.66 -3.92
N ALA A 24 9.59 2.49 -3.99
CA ALA A 24 10.99 2.33 -4.35
C ALA A 24 11.19 1.04 -5.13
N GLN A 25 12.15 1.06 -6.05
CA GLN A 25 12.58 -0.17 -6.71
C GLN A 25 13.27 -1.08 -5.71
N LEU A 26 12.93 -2.37 -5.74
CA LEU A 26 13.58 -3.39 -4.93
C LEU A 26 15.03 -3.56 -5.42
N PRO A 27 16.05 -3.38 -4.55
CA PRO A 27 17.43 -3.65 -4.91
C PRO A 27 17.64 -5.13 -5.23
N ASP A 28 18.65 -5.43 -6.05
CA ASP A 28 19.02 -6.81 -6.35
C ASP A 28 19.39 -7.56 -5.05
N GLY A 29 18.72 -8.68 -4.81
CA GLY A 29 18.89 -9.47 -3.58
C GLY A 29 18.23 -8.89 -2.32
N GLY A 30 17.54 -7.75 -2.41
CA GLY A 30 16.82 -7.14 -1.29
C GLY A 30 15.52 -7.89 -0.94
N HIS A 31 15.17 -7.92 0.35
CA HIS A 31 13.90 -8.47 0.82
C HIS A 31 12.80 -7.39 0.76
N PRO A 32 11.60 -7.68 0.20
CA PRO A 32 10.56 -6.67 0.04
C PRO A 32 10.01 -6.17 1.39
N ASP A 33 9.95 -7.01 2.42
CA ASP A 33 9.50 -6.58 3.75
C ASP A 33 10.46 -5.58 4.40
N ASP A 34 11.77 -5.70 4.15
CA ASP A 34 12.75 -4.76 4.71
C ASP A 34 12.60 -3.39 4.03
N LEU A 35 12.47 -3.38 2.70
CA LEU A 35 12.23 -2.14 1.95
C LEU A 35 10.86 -1.53 2.33
N ALA A 36 9.81 -2.33 2.49
CA ALA A 36 8.50 -1.83 2.88
C ALA A 36 8.53 -1.18 4.28
N ARG A 37 9.28 -1.76 5.22
CA ARG A 37 9.51 -1.23 6.57
C ARG A 37 10.32 0.08 6.53
N GLU A 38 11.35 0.15 5.70
CA GLU A 38 12.13 1.37 5.46
C GLU A 38 11.23 2.48 4.90
N LEU A 39 10.45 2.19 3.85
CA LEU A 39 9.49 3.14 3.28
C LEU A 39 8.43 3.57 4.30
N ALA A 40 8.02 2.70 5.21
CA ALA A 40 7.09 3.02 6.30
C ALA A 40 7.71 3.94 7.38
N GLY A 41 9.04 4.14 7.38
CA GLY A 41 9.74 4.86 8.45
C GLY A 41 9.74 4.10 9.78
N PHE A 42 9.56 2.77 9.74
CA PHE A 42 9.51 1.93 10.94
C PHE A 42 10.94 1.54 11.35
N ALA A 43 11.50 2.26 12.32
CA ALA A 43 12.74 1.85 12.97
C ALA A 43 12.61 0.45 13.60
N ALA A 44 13.69 -0.33 13.64
CA ALA A 44 13.68 -1.71 14.14
C ALA A 44 13.34 -1.83 15.64
N ASP A 45 13.46 -0.73 16.38
CA ASP A 45 13.47 -0.62 17.85
C ASP A 45 12.35 0.27 18.41
N GLY A 46 11.28 0.51 17.65
CA GLY A 46 10.18 1.38 18.08
C GLY A 46 9.14 0.71 18.98
N ASP A 47 8.95 1.25 20.18
CA ASP A 47 8.02 0.85 21.25
C ASP A 47 6.51 1.07 20.95
N GLY A 48 6.11 1.19 19.69
CA GLY A 48 4.73 1.44 19.28
C GLY A 48 4.10 0.25 18.57
N ALA A 49 2.79 0.05 18.74
CA ALA A 49 2.02 -0.91 17.95
C ALA A 49 2.04 -0.48 16.47
N ARG A 50 2.95 -1.09 15.70
CA ARG A 50 3.11 -0.89 14.26
C ARG A 50 2.64 -2.15 13.55
N LEU A 51 1.90 -1.97 12.47
CA LEU A 51 1.48 -3.05 11.58
C LEU A 51 2.03 -2.78 10.19
N LEU A 52 2.68 -3.79 9.62
CA LEU A 52 3.05 -3.86 8.22
C LEU A 52 2.42 -5.13 7.65
N HIS A 53 1.63 -5.01 6.59
CA HIS A 53 0.89 -6.13 6.02
C HIS A 53 0.99 -6.13 4.50
N SER A 54 1.38 -7.25 3.90
CA SER A 54 1.33 -7.44 2.44
C SER A 54 -0.14 -7.60 2.02
N THR A 55 -0.58 -6.81 1.04
CA THR A 55 -2.01 -6.75 0.66
C THR A 55 -2.28 -7.30 -0.73
N SER A 56 -1.44 -6.94 -1.70
CA SER A 56 -1.67 -7.28 -3.11
C SER A 56 -0.39 -7.13 -3.93
N TRP A 57 -0.45 -7.58 -5.18
CA TRP A 57 0.57 -7.31 -6.18
C TRP A 57 -0.08 -7.04 -7.54
N ARG A 58 0.60 -6.31 -8.41
CA ARG A 58 0.17 -6.08 -9.81
C ARG A 58 1.36 -6.00 -10.75
N PHE A 59 1.12 -6.22 -12.03
CA PHE A 59 2.11 -5.98 -13.09
C PHE A 59 1.77 -4.66 -13.80
N THR A 60 2.69 -3.70 -13.78
CA THR A 60 2.54 -2.40 -14.47
C THR A 60 3.90 -1.98 -15.02
N ASP A 61 3.91 -1.34 -16.18
CA ASP A 61 5.12 -0.75 -16.78
C ASP A 61 6.31 -1.72 -16.88
N GLY A 62 6.04 -3.00 -17.11
CA GLY A 62 7.07 -4.04 -17.23
C GLY A 62 7.65 -4.56 -15.90
N ALA A 63 7.11 -4.13 -14.76
CA ALA A 63 7.58 -4.49 -13.43
C ALA A 63 6.46 -5.07 -12.54
N VAL A 64 6.85 -5.88 -11.56
CA VAL A 64 5.94 -6.32 -10.49
C VAL A 64 5.93 -5.26 -9.39
N VAL A 65 4.75 -4.81 -8.99
CA VAL A 65 4.56 -3.94 -7.82
C VAL A 65 4.00 -4.76 -6.68
N LEU A 66 4.74 -4.83 -5.57
CA LEU A 66 4.34 -5.47 -4.32
C LEU A 66 3.80 -4.41 -3.37
N THR A 67 2.56 -4.59 -2.90
CA THR A 67 1.86 -3.56 -2.12
C THR A 67 1.74 -3.95 -0.65
N TYR A 68 2.23 -3.07 0.21
CA TYR A 68 2.15 -3.19 1.66
C TYR A 68 1.26 -2.08 2.24
N ALA A 69 0.51 -2.39 3.28
CA ALA A 69 -0.15 -1.42 4.14
C ALA A 69 0.66 -1.25 5.43
N ALA A 70 0.92 0.00 5.82
CA ALA A 70 1.65 0.34 7.03
C ALA A 70 0.83 1.29 7.91
N LEU A 71 0.74 1.01 9.21
CA LEU A 71 0.10 1.89 10.19
C LEU A 71 0.76 1.83 11.58
N PRO A 72 0.73 2.94 12.34
CA PRO A 72 0.34 4.28 11.89
C PRO A 72 1.43 4.91 11.00
N ASP A 73 1.02 5.76 10.06
CA ASP A 73 1.94 6.66 9.33
C ASP A 73 2.65 7.60 10.34
N PRO A 74 4.00 7.57 10.43
CA PRO A 74 4.72 8.41 11.39
C PRO A 74 4.71 9.90 11.03
N GLU A 75 4.41 10.26 9.78
CA GLU A 75 4.43 11.65 9.30
C GLU A 75 3.20 11.95 8.41
N PRO A 76 2.00 12.09 9.01
CA PRO A 76 0.74 12.17 8.26
C PRO A 76 0.48 13.52 7.56
N PHE A 77 1.43 14.46 7.60
CA PHE A 77 1.23 15.84 7.12
C PHE A 77 0.93 15.96 5.62
N ALA A 78 1.26 14.93 4.83
CA ALA A 78 0.99 14.86 3.39
C ALA A 78 -0.06 13.79 3.02
N ALA A 79 -0.71 13.17 4.01
CA ALA A 79 -1.72 12.16 3.76
C ALA A 79 -3.04 12.83 3.33
N VAL A 80 -3.71 12.24 2.33
CA VAL A 80 -5.00 12.71 1.83
C VAL A 80 -6.13 11.86 2.40
N PRO A 81 -7.35 12.41 2.58
CA PRO A 81 -8.49 11.63 3.05
C PRO A 81 -8.78 10.43 2.12
N LEU A 82 -9.10 9.29 2.72
CA LEU A 82 -9.50 8.07 2.02
C LEU A 82 -11.02 7.91 2.08
N ASP A 83 -11.66 7.96 0.92
CA ASP A 83 -13.05 7.50 0.78
C ASP A 83 -13.07 5.96 0.69
N LEU A 84 -13.41 5.31 1.80
CA LEU A 84 -13.52 3.84 1.87
C LEU A 84 -14.73 3.27 1.12
N TRP A 85 -15.76 4.09 0.91
CA TRP A 85 -17.05 3.65 0.38
C TRP A 85 -17.13 3.71 -1.14
N ARG A 86 -16.13 4.31 -1.77
CA ARG A 86 -16.06 4.34 -3.23
C ARG A 86 -16.07 2.92 -3.84
N PRO A 87 -16.72 2.74 -5.00
CA PRO A 87 -16.60 1.51 -5.76
C PRO A 87 -15.14 1.23 -6.11
N LEU A 88 -14.69 -0.01 -5.92
CA LEU A 88 -13.39 -0.45 -6.45
C LEU A 88 -13.58 -0.87 -7.90
N PRO A 89 -12.65 -0.51 -8.80
CA PRO A 89 -12.70 -0.95 -10.18
C PRO A 89 -12.52 -2.47 -10.25
N TYR A 90 -13.18 -3.08 -11.24
CA TYR A 90 -13.09 -4.51 -11.54
C TYR A 90 -13.04 -4.68 -13.07
N ALA A 91 -12.41 -5.75 -13.53
CA ALA A 91 -12.33 -6.05 -14.96
C ALA A 91 -13.62 -6.73 -15.44
N ASP A 92 -14.02 -6.43 -16.67
CA ASP A 92 -15.22 -7.04 -17.29
C ASP A 92 -14.97 -8.51 -17.71
N ASP A 93 -13.73 -8.85 -18.06
CA ASP A 93 -13.34 -10.20 -18.47
C ASP A 93 -12.78 -11.00 -17.27
N PRO A 94 -13.45 -12.07 -16.83
CA PRO A 94 -12.98 -12.89 -15.71
C PRO A 94 -11.65 -13.61 -15.99
N LEU A 95 -11.25 -13.75 -17.26
CA LEU A 95 -9.97 -14.33 -17.67
C LEU A 95 -8.89 -13.28 -17.95
N ALA A 96 -9.23 -11.99 -17.88
CA ALA A 96 -8.29 -10.88 -17.95
C ALA A 96 -8.53 -9.89 -16.78
N PRO A 97 -8.24 -10.31 -15.53
CA PRO A 97 -8.57 -9.53 -14.33
C PRO A 97 -7.73 -8.26 -14.16
N ALA A 98 -6.68 -8.09 -14.96
CA ALA A 98 -5.80 -6.94 -14.92
C ALA A 98 -6.51 -5.70 -15.47
N LEU A 99 -6.59 -4.66 -14.65
CA LEU A 99 -7.10 -3.37 -15.06
C LEU A 99 -6.05 -2.61 -15.86
N ALA A 100 -6.48 -1.89 -16.89
CA ALA A 100 -5.60 -1.01 -17.67
C ALA A 100 -4.98 0.12 -16.81
N ARG A 101 -5.69 0.52 -15.74
CA ARG A 101 -5.23 1.52 -14.78
C ARG A 101 -5.80 1.21 -13.40
N VAL A 102 -4.97 1.39 -12.38
CA VAL A 102 -5.34 1.34 -10.96
C VAL A 102 -4.75 2.58 -10.31
N ASP A 103 -5.60 3.42 -9.71
CA ASP A 103 -5.17 4.63 -9.03
C ASP A 103 -4.80 4.32 -7.56
N ASP A 104 -3.93 5.14 -6.97
CA ASP A 104 -3.44 4.97 -5.59
C ASP A 104 -4.58 4.85 -4.56
N VAL A 105 -5.69 5.56 -4.79
CA VAL A 105 -6.88 5.52 -3.94
C VAL A 105 -7.63 4.19 -4.03
N ASP A 106 -7.61 3.51 -5.19
CA ASP A 106 -8.17 2.15 -5.34
C ASP A 106 -7.36 1.18 -4.47
N VAL A 107 -6.04 1.27 -4.57
CA VAL A 107 -5.11 0.41 -3.81
C VAL A 107 -5.25 0.66 -2.31
N ALA A 108 -5.30 1.92 -1.87
CA ALA A 108 -5.45 2.26 -0.47
C ALA A 108 -6.79 1.77 0.11
N ALA A 109 -7.90 1.95 -0.61
CA ALA A 109 -9.20 1.45 -0.18
C ALA A 109 -9.22 -0.09 -0.11
N HIS A 110 -8.61 -0.77 -1.08
CA HIS A 110 -8.43 -2.22 -1.06
C HIS A 110 -7.60 -2.68 0.16
N ALA A 111 -6.45 -2.04 0.42
CA ALA A 111 -5.59 -2.32 1.57
C ALA A 111 -6.35 -2.18 2.91
N CYS A 112 -7.13 -1.11 3.08
CA CYS A 112 -7.95 -0.94 4.29
C CYS A 112 -9.02 -2.02 4.44
N ARG A 113 -9.64 -2.46 3.34
CA ARG A 113 -10.59 -3.58 3.38
C ARG A 113 -9.91 -4.88 3.78
N HIS A 114 -8.69 -5.15 3.30
CA HIS A 114 -7.89 -6.30 3.74
C HIS A 114 -7.62 -6.27 5.24
N LEU A 115 -7.14 -5.13 5.76
CA LEU A 115 -6.85 -4.97 7.18
C LEU A 115 -8.08 -5.14 8.08
N ALA A 116 -9.28 -4.80 7.60
CA ALA A 116 -10.51 -4.94 8.36
C ALA A 116 -10.95 -6.40 8.60
N TYR A 117 -10.36 -7.37 7.87
CA TYR A 117 -10.65 -8.79 8.00
C TYR A 117 -9.49 -9.60 8.61
N LEU A 118 -8.48 -8.94 9.18
CA LEU A 118 -7.43 -9.56 10.01
C LEU A 118 -7.90 -9.71 11.46
#